data_AF-A0A1Q9CJ75-F1
#
_entry.id   AF-A0A1Q9CJ75-F1
#
_cell.length_a   1.000
_cell.length_b   1.000
_cell.length_c   1.000
_cell.angle_alpha   90.00
_cell.angle_beta   90.00
_cell.angle_gamma   90.00
#
_symmetry.space_group_name_H-M   'P 1'
#
loop_
_entity.id
_entity.type
_entity.pdbx_description
1 polymer ?
#
loop_
_entity_poly.entity_id
_entity_poly.type
_entity_poly.pdbx_seq_one_letter_code
_entity_poly.pdbx_strand_id
1 'polypeptide(L)'
;MRLYRCAVLALLFGTAEASIVDVLTKVKTFRSAGLELFSGLAEELKTQKEDSASKKAEAFSNDWLSVLGVQKGLTGLAKDFTLNYLGRDSYHDRNGPLVDALKQVSATLSARLGEEELGHELLRAMKKVCFEGKRLFASGGSLHEMLSDLLELLESKGAREALPHVMSTSRELKEALSYFSGPRVANEEL
;
A
#
# COMPACT_ATOMS: atom_id res chain seq x y z
N MET A 1 -8.79 12.21 23.89
CA MET A 1 -8.57 12.66 22.48
C MET A 1 -7.63 11.65 21.84
N ARG A 2 -8.14 10.84 20.91
CA ARG A 2 -7.61 9.50 20.58
C ARG A 2 -6.39 9.53 19.62
N LEU A 3 -5.40 8.70 19.93
CA LEU A 3 -4.12 8.42 19.24
C LEU A 3 -4.29 7.76 17.85
N TYR A 4 -4.98 8.40 16.90
CA TYR A 4 -5.09 7.91 15.51
C TYR A 4 -4.19 8.64 14.50
N ARG A 5 -3.16 9.36 14.97
CA ARG A 5 -2.51 10.43 14.19
C ARG A 5 -1.51 10.00 13.12
N CYS A 6 -1.31 8.73 12.84
CA CYS A 6 -0.23 8.31 11.95
C CYS A 6 -0.73 7.35 10.87
N ALA A 7 -1.47 7.80 9.86
CA ALA A 7 -2.04 6.92 8.83
C ALA A 7 -0.99 6.04 8.10
N VAL A 8 0.14 6.63 7.70
CA VAL A 8 1.19 5.95 6.95
C VAL A 8 2.05 5.05 7.84
N LEU A 9 2.33 5.51 9.06
CA LEU A 9 2.89 4.69 10.12
C LEU A 9 1.86 3.69 10.70
N ALA A 10 0.55 3.82 10.48
CA ALA A 10 -0.46 2.89 11.00
C ALA A 10 -0.66 1.73 10.02
N LEU A 11 -0.49 1.98 8.72
CA LEU A 11 -0.31 0.89 7.75
C LEU A 11 1.02 0.17 7.91
N LEU A 12 2.10 0.87 8.28
CA LEU A 12 3.40 0.23 8.44
C LEU A 12 3.69 -0.27 9.88
N PHE A 13 3.09 0.31 10.93
CA PHE A 13 3.48 0.17 12.36
C PHE A 13 2.25 0.21 13.31
N GLY A 14 1.06 -0.22 12.88
CA GLY A 14 -0.24 -0.03 13.53
C GLY A 14 -0.32 0.13 15.06
N THR A 15 -1.13 1.12 15.48
CA THR A 15 -1.67 1.46 16.81
C THR A 15 -0.68 1.70 17.97
N ALA A 16 -1.02 2.67 18.83
CA ALA A 16 -0.20 3.18 19.93
C ALA A 16 0.13 2.18 21.06
N GLU A 17 -0.26 0.91 20.92
CA GLU A 17 -0.04 -0.17 21.89
C GLU A 17 0.71 -1.37 21.29
N ALA A 18 1.11 -1.33 20.02
CA ALA A 18 1.83 -2.44 19.41
C ALA A 18 3.29 -2.49 19.88
N SER A 19 3.77 -3.68 20.24
CA SER A 19 5.18 -3.86 20.58
C SER A 19 6.06 -3.63 19.36
N ILE A 20 7.34 -3.31 19.57
CA ILE A 20 8.33 -3.20 18.48
C ILE A 20 8.38 -4.49 17.65
N VAL A 21 8.14 -5.65 18.28
CA VAL A 21 8.08 -6.95 17.60
C VAL A 21 6.87 -7.06 16.69
N ASP A 22 5.69 -6.61 17.12
CA ASP A 22 4.47 -6.61 16.30
C ASP A 22 4.61 -5.69 15.11
N VAL A 23 5.22 -4.53 15.34
CA VAL A 23 5.59 -3.57 14.32
C VAL A 23 6.52 -4.19 13.26
N LEU A 24 7.60 -4.83 13.69
CA LEU A 24 8.56 -5.46 12.76
C LEU A 24 7.91 -6.60 11.98
N THR A 25 7.01 -7.34 12.62
CA THR A 25 6.21 -8.39 11.98
C THR A 25 5.29 -7.80 10.92
N LYS A 26 4.58 -6.70 11.22
CA LYS A 26 3.73 -5.98 10.27
C LYS A 26 4.50 -5.47 9.06
N VAL A 27 5.65 -4.83 9.28
CA VAL A 27 6.52 -4.35 8.19
C VAL A 27 7.00 -5.52 7.33
N LYS A 28 7.41 -6.64 7.95
CA LYS A 28 7.82 -7.84 7.21
C LYS A 28 6.68 -8.40 6.36
N THR A 29 5.49 -8.57 6.92
CA THR A 29 4.31 -9.08 6.20
C THR A 29 3.92 -8.16 5.05
N PHE A 30 3.89 -6.84 5.28
CA PHE A 30 3.63 -5.85 4.24
C PHE A 30 4.66 -5.95 3.11
N ARG A 31 5.94 -6.00 3.45
CA ARG A 31 7.02 -6.12 2.47
C ARG A 31 6.90 -7.41 1.66
N SER A 32 6.70 -8.55 2.32
CA SER A 32 6.58 -9.84 1.63
C SER A 32 5.38 -9.86 0.67
N ALA A 33 4.21 -9.42 1.12
CA ALA A 33 3.02 -9.36 0.28
C ALA A 33 3.18 -8.37 -0.88
N GLY A 34 3.83 -7.22 -0.64
CA GLY A 34 4.15 -6.27 -1.69
C GLY A 34 5.10 -6.87 -2.73
N LEU A 35 6.17 -7.55 -2.29
CA LEU A 35 7.12 -8.20 -3.20
C LEU A 35 6.43 -9.24 -4.06
N GLU A 36 5.58 -10.07 -3.47
CA GLU A 36 4.82 -11.07 -4.22
C GLU A 36 3.86 -10.42 -5.23
N LEU A 37 3.09 -9.42 -4.81
CA LEU A 37 2.18 -8.69 -5.70
C LEU A 37 2.91 -8.10 -6.91
N PHE A 38 4.02 -7.38 -6.69
CA PHE A 38 4.72 -6.72 -7.79
C PHE A 38 5.55 -7.70 -8.63
N SER A 39 6.02 -8.80 -8.06
CA SER A 39 6.68 -9.87 -8.84
C SER A 39 5.66 -10.59 -9.72
N GLY A 40 4.50 -10.97 -9.17
CA GLY A 40 3.41 -11.57 -9.94
C GLY A 40 2.87 -10.62 -11.02
N LEU A 41 2.77 -9.32 -10.71
CA LEU A 41 2.41 -8.30 -11.70
C LEU A 41 3.45 -8.19 -12.80
N ALA A 42 4.74 -8.19 -12.47
CA ALA A 42 5.80 -8.16 -13.48
C ALA A 42 5.76 -9.38 -14.40
N GLU A 43 5.53 -10.57 -13.84
CA GLU A 43 5.39 -11.81 -14.60
C GLU A 43 4.17 -11.78 -15.53
N GLU A 44 3.00 -11.38 -15.03
CA GLU A 44 1.77 -11.29 -15.83
C GLU A 44 1.87 -10.22 -16.93
N LEU A 45 2.51 -9.08 -16.65
CA LEU A 45 2.78 -8.09 -17.70
C LEU A 45 3.71 -8.63 -18.78
N LYS A 46 4.66 -9.49 -18.41
CA LYS A 46 5.57 -10.14 -19.37
C LYS A 46 4.85 -11.18 -20.22
N THR A 47 3.91 -11.95 -19.67
CA THR A 47 3.08 -12.88 -20.46
C THR A 47 2.20 -12.13 -21.46
N GLN A 48 1.73 -10.94 -21.09
CA GLN A 48 0.97 -10.02 -21.95
C GLN A 48 1.83 -9.22 -22.95
N LYS A 49 3.16 -9.41 -22.96
CA LYS A 49 4.15 -8.70 -23.81
C LYS A 49 4.21 -7.18 -23.54
N GLU A 50 3.84 -6.75 -22.34
CA GLU A 50 3.94 -5.38 -21.85
C GLU A 50 5.30 -5.15 -21.15
N ASP A 51 6.41 -5.34 -21.88
CA ASP A 51 7.77 -5.35 -21.32
C ASP A 51 8.12 -4.06 -20.56
N SER A 52 7.64 -2.90 -21.01
CA SER A 52 7.89 -1.64 -20.33
C SER A 52 7.17 -1.54 -18.99
N ALA A 53 5.94 -2.07 -18.88
CA ALA A 53 5.19 -2.05 -17.63
C ALA A 53 5.71 -3.11 -16.66
N SER A 54 6.10 -4.29 -17.18
CA SER A 54 6.76 -5.35 -16.42
C SER A 54 8.02 -4.83 -15.72
N LYS A 55 8.93 -4.17 -16.46
CA LYS A 55 10.13 -3.55 -15.88
C LYS A 55 9.83 -2.47 -14.85
N LYS A 56 8.74 -1.71 -15.01
CA LYS A 56 8.31 -0.72 -14.01
C LYS A 56 7.83 -1.39 -12.72
N ALA A 57 7.11 -2.51 -12.81
CA ALA A 57 6.71 -3.29 -11.63
C ALA A 57 7.93 -3.86 -10.88
N GLU A 58 8.92 -4.40 -11.61
CA GLU A 58 10.18 -4.87 -11.01
C GLU A 58 10.99 -3.72 -10.39
N ALA A 59 11.09 -2.59 -11.09
CA ALA A 59 11.79 -1.41 -10.58
C ALA A 59 11.09 -0.88 -9.32
N PHE A 60 9.76 -0.82 -9.30
CA PHE A 60 8.99 -0.37 -8.14
C PHE A 60 9.28 -1.22 -6.90
N SER A 61 9.27 -2.55 -7.02
CA SER A 61 9.52 -3.44 -5.91
C SER A 61 10.97 -3.33 -5.40
N ASN A 62 11.94 -3.25 -6.30
CA ASN A 62 13.35 -3.08 -5.96
C ASN A 62 13.64 -1.73 -5.31
N ASP A 63 13.03 -0.66 -5.82
CA ASP A 63 13.28 0.69 -5.33
C ASP A 63 12.59 0.97 -4.01
N TRP A 64 11.33 0.54 -3.85
CA TRP A 64 10.50 0.99 -2.73
C TRP A 64 10.26 -0.06 -1.65
N LEU A 65 10.38 -1.35 -1.98
CA LEU A 65 10.28 -2.46 -1.02
C LEU A 65 11.64 -3.00 -0.58
N SER A 66 12.74 -2.44 -1.10
CA SER A 66 14.07 -2.72 -0.56
C SER A 66 14.22 -2.17 0.86
N VAL A 67 15.01 -2.88 1.66
CA VAL A 67 15.36 -2.45 3.03
C VAL A 67 16.49 -1.42 2.98
N LEU A 68 17.33 -1.45 1.93
CA LEU A 68 18.54 -0.63 1.83
C LEU A 68 18.32 0.52 0.85
N GLY A 69 18.35 1.75 1.37
CA GLY A 69 18.29 2.97 0.57
C GLY A 69 18.15 4.20 1.46
N VAL A 70 19.02 5.20 1.28
CA VAL A 70 18.97 6.44 2.10
C VAL A 70 17.87 7.39 1.63
N GLN A 71 17.54 7.35 0.33
CA GLN A 71 16.54 8.20 -0.33
C GLN A 71 15.40 7.41 -1.00
N LYS A 72 15.51 6.08 -1.02
CA LYS A 72 14.53 5.12 -1.54
C LYS A 72 14.38 3.96 -0.54
N GLY A 73 13.46 3.04 -0.80
CA GLY A 73 13.22 1.88 0.04
C GLY A 73 12.58 2.23 1.39
N LEU A 74 12.37 1.22 2.23
CA LEU A 74 11.70 1.38 3.52
C LEU A 74 12.42 2.37 4.45
N THR A 75 13.75 2.42 4.41
CA THR A 75 14.54 3.38 5.20
C THR A 75 14.38 4.81 4.71
N GLY A 76 14.41 5.06 3.40
CA GLY A 76 14.15 6.38 2.82
C GLY A 76 12.75 6.89 3.16
N LEU A 77 11.74 6.02 3.03
CA LEU A 77 10.35 6.34 3.38
C LEU A 77 10.19 6.66 4.88
N ALA A 78 10.82 5.87 5.76
CA ALA A 78 10.77 6.11 7.21
C ALA A 78 11.49 7.40 7.62
N LYS A 79 12.65 7.70 6.99
CA LYS A 79 13.39 8.94 7.19
C LYS A 79 12.55 10.14 6.75
N ASP A 80 11.99 10.10 5.53
CA ASP A 80 11.14 11.17 5.01
C ASP A 80 9.95 11.40 5.96
N PHE A 81 9.25 10.33 6.36
CA PHE A 81 8.15 10.42 7.32
C PHE A 81 8.56 11.13 8.62
N THR A 82 9.64 10.64 9.24
CA THR A 82 10.12 11.09 10.56
C THR A 82 10.57 12.54 10.53
N LEU A 83 11.33 12.95 9.51
CA LEU A 83 11.90 14.28 9.46
C LEU A 83 10.86 15.34 9.03
N ASN A 84 9.91 14.96 8.17
CA ASN A 84 9.06 15.93 7.49
C ASN A 84 7.60 15.95 7.95
N TYR A 85 7.11 14.93 8.65
CA TYR A 85 5.68 14.80 8.93
C TYR A 85 5.36 14.38 10.36
N LEU A 86 6.23 13.60 11.02
CA LEU A 86 6.02 13.19 12.40
C LEU A 86 5.96 14.42 13.33
N GLY A 87 4.88 14.53 14.11
CA GLY A 87 4.69 15.60 15.08
C GLY A 87 4.35 16.97 14.48
N ARG A 88 4.13 17.06 13.17
CA ARG A 88 3.74 18.32 12.52
C ARG A 88 2.22 18.42 12.41
N ASP A 89 1.63 19.42 13.07
CA ASP A 89 0.17 19.65 13.03
C ASP A 89 -0.34 19.80 11.59
N SER A 90 0.41 20.52 10.74
CA SER A 90 0.05 20.69 9.33
C SER A 90 -0.10 19.38 8.54
N TYR A 91 0.55 18.29 8.95
CA TYR A 91 0.31 16.96 8.37
C TYR A 91 -0.94 16.33 9.01
N HIS A 92 -1.02 16.34 10.33
CA HIS A 92 -2.11 15.70 11.09
C HIS A 92 -3.49 16.31 10.82
N ASP A 93 -3.55 17.61 10.53
CA ASP A 93 -4.81 18.32 10.24
C ASP A 93 -5.31 18.05 8.81
N ARG A 94 -4.43 17.59 7.91
CA ARG A 94 -4.71 17.43 6.47
C ARG A 94 -4.67 15.99 5.99
N ASN A 95 -4.30 15.03 6.82
CA ASN A 95 -4.16 13.62 6.41
C ASN A 95 -5.50 12.85 6.35
N GLY A 96 -6.63 13.46 6.75
CA GLY A 96 -7.95 12.83 6.75
C GLY A 96 -8.33 12.15 5.43
N PRO A 97 -8.23 12.82 4.27
CA PRO A 97 -8.53 12.20 2.97
C PRO A 97 -7.67 10.97 2.66
N LEU A 98 -6.38 10.99 3.01
CA LEU A 98 -5.50 9.84 2.85
C LEU A 98 -5.93 8.69 3.77
N VAL A 99 -6.23 8.98 5.03
CA VAL A 99 -6.76 7.99 5.99
C VAL A 99 -8.03 7.33 5.44
N ASP A 100 -8.95 8.12 4.89
CA ASP A 100 -10.20 7.58 4.37
C ASP A 100 -10.00 6.75 3.10
N ALA A 101 -9.07 7.13 2.21
CA ALA A 101 -8.68 6.31 1.07
C ALA A 101 -8.08 4.95 1.51
N LEU A 102 -7.27 4.95 2.57
CA LEU A 102 -6.70 3.74 3.15
C LEU A 102 -7.76 2.84 3.81
N LYS A 103 -8.76 3.43 4.49
CA LYS A 103 -9.92 2.69 4.99
C LYS A 103 -10.71 2.06 3.86
N GLN A 104 -10.82 2.73 2.70
CA GLN A 104 -11.49 2.16 1.54
C GLN A 104 -10.77 0.91 1.02
N VAL A 105 -9.43 0.93 0.98
CA VAL A 105 -8.65 -0.29 0.68
C VAL A 105 -9.02 -1.41 1.66
N SER A 106 -8.96 -1.15 2.97
CA SER A 106 -9.31 -2.14 3.99
C SER A 106 -10.76 -2.65 3.88
N ALA A 107 -11.71 -1.77 3.57
CA ALA A 107 -13.11 -2.12 3.37
C ALA A 107 -13.32 -2.99 2.12
N THR A 108 -12.68 -2.64 1.01
CA THR A 108 -12.71 -3.44 -0.23
C THR A 108 -12.18 -4.85 0.00
N LEU A 109 -11.11 -4.98 0.78
CA LEU A 109 -10.52 -6.28 1.15
C LEU A 109 -11.41 -7.13 2.04
N SER A 110 -12.24 -6.50 2.85
CA SER A 110 -13.17 -7.17 3.75
C SER A 110 -14.51 -7.48 3.09
N ALA A 111 -14.80 -6.86 1.96
CA ALA A 111 -16.05 -7.02 1.23
C ALA A 111 -16.14 -8.41 0.60
N ARG A 112 -17.36 -8.96 0.57
CA ARG A 112 -17.65 -10.24 -0.11
C ARG A 112 -17.90 -9.97 -1.60
N LEU A 113 -16.85 -9.61 -2.32
CA LEU A 113 -16.89 -9.37 -3.77
C LEU A 113 -16.43 -10.61 -4.52
N GLY A 114 -16.86 -10.75 -5.77
CA GLY A 114 -16.23 -11.70 -6.70
C GLY A 114 -14.77 -11.32 -6.96
N GLU A 115 -13.93 -12.26 -7.38
CA GLU A 115 -12.48 -12.02 -7.55
C GLU A 115 -12.16 -10.89 -8.53
N GLU A 116 -12.88 -10.81 -9.65
CA GLU A 116 -12.71 -9.77 -10.67
C GLU A 116 -13.15 -8.39 -10.14
N GLU A 117 -14.31 -8.32 -9.49
CA GLU A 117 -14.84 -7.10 -8.88
C GLU A 117 -13.91 -6.59 -7.76
N LEU A 118 -13.41 -7.50 -6.93
CA LEU A 118 -12.43 -7.19 -5.88
C LEU A 118 -11.19 -6.53 -6.47
N GLY A 119 -10.63 -7.09 -7.54
CA GLY A 119 -9.45 -6.54 -8.20
C GLY A 119 -9.67 -5.12 -8.75
N HIS A 120 -10.82 -4.87 -9.38
CA HIS A 120 -11.16 -3.54 -9.89
C HIS A 120 -11.40 -2.50 -8.78
N GLU A 121 -12.12 -2.86 -7.73
CA GLU A 121 -12.36 -1.98 -6.58
C GLU A 121 -11.04 -1.70 -5.83
N LEU A 122 -10.17 -2.70 -5.70
CA LEU A 122 -8.89 -2.55 -5.03
C LEU A 122 -7.95 -1.65 -5.82
N LEU A 123 -7.89 -1.82 -7.15
CA LEU A 123 -7.18 -0.91 -8.04
C LEU A 123 -7.68 0.53 -7.88
N ARG A 124 -9.00 0.75 -7.88
CA ARG A 124 -9.59 2.08 -7.68
C ARG A 124 -9.20 2.68 -6.32
N ALA A 125 -9.28 1.88 -5.26
CA ALA A 125 -8.93 2.31 -3.91
C ALA A 125 -7.43 2.65 -3.79
N MET A 126 -6.54 1.82 -4.35
CA MET A 126 -5.10 2.07 -4.38
C MET A 126 -4.74 3.35 -5.15
N LYS A 127 -5.38 3.59 -6.30
CA LYS A 127 -5.18 4.84 -7.04
C LYS A 127 -5.57 6.06 -6.21
N LYS A 128 -6.67 5.97 -5.46
CA LYS A 128 -7.11 7.05 -4.56
C LYS A 128 -6.11 7.31 -3.44
N VAL A 129 -5.53 6.27 -2.85
CA VAL A 129 -4.44 6.39 -1.87
C VAL A 129 -3.25 7.14 -2.46
N CYS A 130 -2.84 6.78 -3.69
CA CYS A 130 -1.74 7.47 -4.37
C CYS A 130 -2.06 8.95 -4.60
N PHE A 131 -3.27 9.24 -5.09
CA PHE A 131 -3.70 10.62 -5.36
C PHE A 131 -3.71 11.48 -4.09
N GLU A 132 -4.39 11.03 -3.02
CA GLU A 132 -4.46 11.80 -1.78
C GLU A 132 -3.11 11.90 -1.07
N GLY A 133 -2.30 10.84 -1.12
CA GLY A 133 -0.97 10.88 -0.52
C GLY A 133 -0.02 11.83 -1.26
N LYS A 134 -0.07 11.90 -2.60
CA LYS A 134 0.72 12.89 -3.37
C LYS A 134 0.32 14.33 -3.07
N ARG A 135 -0.95 14.59 -2.76
CA ARG A 135 -1.41 15.93 -2.35
C ARG A 135 -0.95 16.31 -0.94
N LEU A 136 -0.71 15.30 -0.10
CA LEU A 136 -0.29 15.48 1.28
C LEU A 136 1.23 15.61 1.43
N PHE A 137 1.99 14.82 0.70
CA PHE A 137 3.45 14.75 0.80
C PHE A 137 4.13 15.78 -0.11
N ALA A 138 5.24 16.33 0.38
CA ALA A 138 6.01 17.33 -0.36
C ALA A 138 6.64 16.69 -1.62
N SER A 139 6.56 17.41 -2.74
CA SER A 139 7.24 17.03 -3.97
C SER A 139 8.75 16.93 -3.74
N GLY A 140 9.39 15.88 -4.28
CA GLY A 140 10.80 15.54 -4.06
C GLY A 140 11.09 14.79 -2.75
N GLY A 141 10.07 14.49 -1.94
CA GLY A 141 10.18 13.56 -0.81
C GLY A 141 9.97 12.10 -1.26
N SER A 142 10.65 11.16 -0.60
CA SER A 142 10.56 9.72 -0.90
C SER A 142 9.12 9.19 -0.89
N LEU A 143 8.27 9.66 0.05
CA LEU A 143 6.86 9.26 0.10
C LEU A 143 6.07 9.74 -1.11
N HIS A 144 6.32 10.97 -1.56
CA HIS A 144 5.67 11.50 -2.76
C HIS A 144 6.13 10.77 -4.02
N GLU A 145 7.44 10.50 -4.13
CA GLU A 145 8.03 9.77 -5.26
C GLU A 145 7.49 8.34 -5.36
N MET A 146 7.48 7.59 -4.25
CA MET A 146 6.90 6.24 -4.21
C MET A 146 5.44 6.21 -4.69
N LEU A 147 4.60 7.14 -4.21
CA LEU A 147 3.21 7.20 -4.64
C LEU A 147 3.05 7.65 -6.09
N SER A 148 4.01 8.41 -6.62
CA SER A 148 4.02 8.82 -8.02
C SER A 148 4.36 7.64 -8.93
N ASP A 149 5.40 6.89 -8.59
CA ASP A 149 5.79 5.68 -9.33
C ASP A 149 4.70 4.62 -9.27
N LEU A 150 4.07 4.43 -8.10
CA LEU A 150 2.95 3.51 -7.94
C LEU A 150 1.75 3.93 -8.79
N LEU A 151 1.38 5.22 -8.76
CA LEU A 151 0.25 5.70 -9.56
C LEU A 151 0.50 5.52 -11.06
N GLU A 152 1.70 5.84 -11.54
CA GLU A 152 2.07 5.66 -12.94
C GLU A 152 1.96 4.19 -13.36
N LEU A 153 2.43 3.27 -12.52
CA LEU A 153 2.29 1.84 -12.76
C LEU A 153 0.83 1.41 -12.82
N LEU A 154 0.01 1.78 -11.82
CA LEU A 154 -1.42 1.47 -11.75
C LEU A 154 -2.23 2.10 -12.88
N GLU A 155 -1.71 3.16 -13.50
CA GLU A 155 -2.33 3.83 -14.64
C GLU A 155 -1.96 3.23 -15.99
N SER A 156 -0.91 2.41 -16.07
CA SER A 156 -0.55 1.69 -17.29
C SER A 156 -1.66 0.71 -17.70
N LYS A 157 -1.90 0.60 -19.01
CA LYS A 157 -2.97 -0.26 -19.55
C LYS A 157 -2.79 -1.71 -19.10
N GLY A 158 -1.60 -2.27 -19.28
CA GLY A 158 -1.28 -3.63 -18.85
C GLY A 158 -1.54 -3.85 -17.37
N ALA A 159 -1.16 -2.93 -16.48
CA ALA A 159 -1.38 -3.13 -15.05
C ALA A 159 -2.86 -3.13 -14.69
N ARG A 160 -3.71 -2.35 -15.37
CA ARG A 160 -5.16 -2.37 -15.12
C ARG A 160 -5.81 -3.71 -15.48
N GLU A 161 -5.25 -4.40 -16.46
CA GLU A 161 -5.74 -5.70 -16.93
C GLU A 161 -5.13 -6.84 -16.10
N ALA A 162 -3.84 -6.77 -15.76
CA ALA A 162 -3.11 -7.81 -15.03
C ALA A 162 -3.38 -7.80 -13.52
N LEU A 163 -3.51 -6.63 -12.89
CA LEU A 163 -3.55 -6.52 -11.43
C LEU A 163 -4.75 -7.24 -10.78
N PRO A 164 -5.99 -7.17 -11.32
CA PRO A 164 -7.10 -7.95 -10.79
C PRO A 164 -6.82 -9.46 -10.74
N HIS A 165 -6.19 -9.99 -11.80
CA HIS A 165 -5.83 -11.40 -11.88
C HIS A 165 -4.74 -11.79 -10.88
N VAL A 166 -3.69 -10.98 -10.75
CA VAL A 166 -2.60 -11.23 -9.79
C VAL A 166 -3.11 -11.17 -8.35
N MET A 167 -4.02 -10.23 -8.06
CA MET A 167 -4.63 -10.11 -6.73
C MET A 167 -5.55 -11.28 -6.40
N SER A 168 -6.20 -11.89 -7.39
CA SER A 168 -7.04 -13.07 -7.16
C SER A 168 -6.23 -14.36 -6.98
N THR A 169 -4.99 -14.42 -7.45
CA THR A 169 -4.17 -15.64 -7.38
C THR A 169 -3.16 -15.65 -6.23
N SER A 170 -2.72 -14.47 -5.74
CA SER A 170 -1.74 -14.37 -4.65
C SER A 170 -2.36 -14.70 -3.28
N ARG A 171 -1.92 -15.81 -2.68
CA ARG A 171 -2.40 -16.27 -1.36
C ARG A 171 -1.82 -15.41 -0.24
N GLU A 172 -0.54 -15.09 -0.29
CA GLU A 172 0.16 -14.33 0.73
C GLU A 172 -0.32 -12.88 0.75
N LEU A 173 -0.69 -12.34 -0.41
CA LEU A 173 -1.42 -11.08 -0.47
C LEU A 173 -2.77 -11.22 0.23
N LYS A 174 -3.60 -12.22 -0.10
CA LYS A 174 -4.87 -12.46 0.61
C LYS A 174 -4.70 -12.60 2.13
N GLU A 175 -3.65 -13.29 2.58
CA GLU A 175 -3.33 -13.46 4.00
C GLU A 175 -2.91 -12.14 4.66
N ALA A 176 -2.03 -11.37 4.01
CA ALA A 176 -1.64 -10.05 4.48
C ALA A 176 -2.83 -9.10 4.53
N LEU A 177 -3.69 -9.11 3.51
CA LEU A 177 -4.88 -8.29 3.43
C LEU A 177 -5.90 -8.66 4.53
N SER A 178 -6.12 -9.96 4.77
CA SER A 178 -6.93 -10.48 5.89
C SER A 178 -6.37 -10.02 7.24
N TYR A 179 -5.06 -10.07 7.41
CA TYR A 179 -4.38 -9.60 8.61
C TYR A 179 -4.53 -8.07 8.81
N PHE A 180 -4.36 -7.27 7.74
CA PHE A 180 -4.49 -5.80 7.80
C PHE A 180 -5.94 -5.31 7.92
N SER A 181 -6.94 -6.10 7.52
CA SER A 181 -8.34 -5.79 7.79
C SER A 181 -8.73 -5.92 9.27
N GLY A 182 -7.87 -6.52 10.10
CA GLY A 182 -8.14 -6.77 11.52
C GLY A 182 -9.09 -7.96 11.73
N PRO A 183 -9.35 -8.34 12.99
CA PRO A 183 -10.29 -9.41 13.29
C PRO A 183 -11.67 -9.05 12.74
N ARG A 184 -12.26 -9.95 11.94
CA ARG A 184 -13.67 -9.86 11.59
C ARG A 184 -14.46 -9.86 12.89
N VAL A 185 -15.16 -8.76 13.17
CA VAL A 185 -16.21 -8.79 14.19
C VAL A 185 -17.18 -9.84 13.68
N ALA A 186 -17.20 -11.01 14.32
CA ALA A 186 -18.28 -11.95 14.11
C ALA A 186 -19.53 -11.16 14.47
N ASN A 187 -20.40 -10.93 13.49
CA ASN A 187 -21.78 -10.58 13.81
C ASN A 187 -22.32 -11.79 14.56
N GLU A 188 -22.19 -11.77 15.88
CA GLU A 188 -23.07 -12.53 16.74
C GLU A 188 -24.47 -12.05 16.41
N GLU A 189 -25.30 -13.03 16.08
CA GLU A 189 -26.65 -12.94 15.60
C GLU A 189 -27.47 -11.93 16.43
N LEU A 190 -28.13 -10.99 15.73
CA LEU A 190 -29.28 -10.26 16.23
C LEU A 190 -30.53 -10.74 15.48
#